data_AF-A0A2R6B3R7-F1
#
_entry.id   AF-A0A2R6B3R7-F1
#
_cell.length_a   1.000
_cell.length_b   1.000
_cell.length_c   1.000
_cell.angle_alpha   90.00
_cell.angle_beta   90.00
_cell.angle_gamma   90.00
#
_symmetry.space_group_name_H-M   'P 1'
#
loop_
_entity.id
_entity.type
_entity.pdbx_description
1 polymer ?
#
loop_
_entity_poly.entity_id
_entity_poly.type
_entity_poly.pdbx_seq_one_letter_code
_entity_poly.pdbx_strand_id
1 'polypeptide(L)'
;MPYGFRFTVKSSVGSRSRSWRRGVLLSRKSALKVLIDTSFILPALGVEVEKEVMDTIPHFRRFEVYYSELSILEAMWKILKVTRPENLSKVMMGIESVHASYKHLPIPSDAFIRAVELYKKGHSDYIDNLLYSTAQANNLKFLTIDQSYIEFLERNSENGHIITPKEITRVI
;
A
#
# COMPACT_ATOMS: atom_id res chain seq x y z
N MET A 1 34.46 -8.59 -13.22
CA MET A 1 33.88 -9.37 -12.10
C MET A 1 32.40 -9.59 -12.37
N PRO A 2 31.91 -10.82 -12.60
CA PRO A 2 30.48 -11.08 -12.62
C PRO A 2 30.05 -11.75 -11.31
N TYR A 3 29.18 -11.10 -10.55
CA TYR A 3 28.51 -11.73 -9.41
C TYR A 3 27.43 -12.69 -9.93
N GLY A 4 27.76 -13.98 -10.00
CA GLY A 4 26.77 -15.04 -10.20
C GLY A 4 26.29 -15.56 -8.84
N PHE A 5 25.06 -15.23 -8.44
CA PHE A 5 24.41 -15.93 -7.33
C PHE A 5 23.67 -17.16 -7.86
N ARG A 6 24.21 -18.34 -7.57
CA ARG A 6 23.59 -19.64 -7.86
C ARG A 6 22.84 -20.09 -6.61
N PHE A 7 21.51 -20.00 -6.61
CA PHE A 7 20.69 -20.49 -5.50
C PHE A 7 20.65 -22.02 -5.49
N THR A 8 20.97 -22.65 -4.36
CA THR A 8 20.71 -24.07 -4.09
C THR A 8 19.81 -24.15 -2.86
N VAL A 9 18.58 -24.63 -3.02
CA VAL A 9 17.64 -24.85 -1.92
C VAL A 9 17.94 -26.20 -1.28
N LYS A 10 18.30 -26.21 0.02
CA LYS A 10 18.27 -27.42 0.85
C LYS A 10 17.03 -27.38 1.74
N SER A 11 16.19 -28.41 1.63
CA SER A 11 15.08 -28.67 2.53
C SER A 11 15.59 -29.31 3.83
N SER A 12 15.04 -28.88 4.97
CA SER A 12 15.07 -29.68 6.20
C SER A 12 13.75 -29.53 6.94
N VAL A 13 13.17 -30.68 7.24
CA VAL A 13 11.95 -30.90 8.01
C VAL A 13 12.30 -30.86 9.51
N GLY A 14 11.44 -30.25 10.32
CA GLY A 14 11.55 -30.31 11.78
C GLY A 14 10.27 -29.87 12.48
N SER A 15 9.58 -30.83 13.10
CA SER A 15 8.32 -30.67 13.84
C SER A 15 8.51 -30.01 15.22
N ARG A 16 7.46 -29.36 15.74
CA ARG A 16 7.00 -29.52 17.14
C ARG A 16 5.72 -28.72 17.44
N SER A 17 4.73 -29.48 17.92
CA SER A 17 3.48 -29.05 18.56
C SER A 17 3.71 -28.26 19.84
N ARG A 18 2.95 -27.17 20.05
CA ARG A 18 2.53 -26.70 21.39
C ARG A 18 1.16 -26.04 21.34
N SER A 19 0.19 -26.71 21.97
CA SER A 19 -1.11 -26.17 22.35
C SER A 19 -0.98 -24.98 23.30
N TRP A 20 -1.71 -23.90 23.05
CA TRP A 20 -1.95 -22.85 24.04
C TRP A 20 -3.43 -22.55 24.21
N ARG A 21 -3.75 -22.29 25.48
CA ARG A 21 -5.06 -22.32 26.12
C ARG A 21 -5.94 -21.14 25.68
N ARG A 22 -7.25 -21.40 25.64
CA ARG A 22 -8.32 -20.41 25.43
C ARG A 22 -8.22 -19.29 26.47
N GLY A 23 -7.77 -18.12 26.04
CA GLY A 23 -8.04 -16.85 26.70
C GLY A 23 -9.21 -16.19 25.97
N VAL A 24 -10.32 -15.97 26.66
CA VAL A 24 -11.44 -15.17 26.17
C VAL A 24 -10.94 -13.73 25.98
N LEU A 25 -10.58 -13.39 24.74
CA LEU A 25 -10.29 -12.02 24.33
C LEU A 25 -11.60 -11.34 23.98
N LEU A 26 -12.05 -10.47 24.86
CA LEU A 26 -13.02 -9.42 24.53
C LEU A 26 -12.50 -8.68 23.28
N SER A 27 -13.13 -8.94 22.14
CA SER A 27 -12.81 -8.32 20.86
C SER A 27 -13.02 -6.81 20.96
N ARG A 28 -11.94 -6.06 21.20
CA ARG A 28 -11.88 -4.68 20.74
C ARG A 28 -11.98 -4.77 19.22
N LYS A 29 -13.06 -4.24 18.63
CA LYS A 29 -13.21 -4.08 17.18
C LYS A 29 -11.92 -3.44 16.66
N SER A 30 -11.06 -4.23 16.01
CA SER A 30 -9.75 -3.76 15.58
C SER A 30 -9.96 -2.65 14.54
N ALA A 31 -9.32 -1.49 14.73
CA ALA A 31 -9.39 -0.42 13.74
C ALA A 31 -8.95 -0.97 12.38
N LEU A 32 -9.70 -0.65 11.31
CA LEU A 32 -9.34 -1.05 9.96
C LEU A 32 -7.99 -0.41 9.61
N LYS A 33 -7.08 -1.22 9.07
CA LYS A 33 -5.74 -0.79 8.66
C LYS A 33 -5.68 -0.68 7.14
N VAL A 34 -5.20 0.46 6.66
CA VAL A 34 -5.25 0.81 5.23
C VAL A 34 -3.90 1.31 4.79
N LEU A 35 -3.30 0.68 3.78
CA LEU A 35 -2.20 1.25 2.99
C LEU A 35 -2.82 2.12 1.89
N ILE A 36 -2.42 3.39 1.83
CA ILE A 36 -2.90 4.32 0.81
C ILE A 36 -2.01 4.29 -0.42
N ASP A 37 -2.65 4.41 -1.58
CA ASP A 37 -2.01 4.64 -2.87
C ASP A 37 -1.54 6.11 -3.02
N THR A 38 -0.66 6.35 -3.99
CA THR A 38 -0.05 7.65 -4.36
C THR A 38 -1.07 8.76 -4.52
N SER A 39 -2.25 8.46 -5.06
CA SER A 39 -3.34 9.43 -5.25
C SER A 39 -3.75 10.14 -3.96
N PHE A 40 -3.66 9.46 -2.80
CA PHE A 40 -4.00 10.04 -1.49
C PHE A 40 -2.86 10.82 -0.83
N ILE A 41 -1.64 10.75 -1.39
CA ILE A 41 -0.47 11.53 -0.96
C ILE A 41 -0.40 12.86 -1.69
N LEU A 42 -0.73 12.87 -2.99
CA LEU A 42 -0.64 14.03 -3.88
C LEU A 42 -1.27 15.33 -3.33
N PRO A 43 -2.46 15.32 -2.68
CA PRO A 43 -3.03 16.54 -2.13
C PRO A 43 -2.16 17.21 -1.08
N ALA A 44 -1.47 16.43 -0.24
CA ALA A 44 -0.56 16.96 0.76
C ALA A 44 0.63 17.68 0.10
N LEU A 45 1.02 17.25 -1.10
CA LEU A 45 2.10 17.87 -1.88
C LEU A 45 1.63 19.07 -2.74
N GLY A 46 0.36 19.45 -2.63
CA GLY A 46 -0.22 20.57 -3.39
C GLY A 46 -0.61 20.22 -4.83
N VAL A 47 -0.83 18.94 -5.13
CA VAL A 47 -1.30 18.47 -6.44
C VAL A 47 -2.81 18.21 -6.39
N GLU A 48 -3.53 18.76 -7.36
CA GLU A 48 -4.97 18.52 -7.52
C GLU A 48 -5.24 17.07 -7.93
N VAL A 49 -6.30 16.50 -7.38
CA VAL A 49 -6.72 15.10 -7.60
C VAL A 49 -8.24 15.04 -7.76
N GLU A 50 -8.74 13.85 -8.07
CA GLU A 50 -10.15 13.56 -8.21
C GLU A 50 -10.93 13.86 -6.92
N LYS A 51 -12.16 14.35 -7.08
CA LYS A 51 -13.05 14.71 -5.96
C LYS A 51 -13.24 13.55 -4.97
N GLU A 52 -13.31 12.32 -5.46
CA GLU A 52 -13.49 11.14 -4.59
C GLU A 52 -12.30 10.89 -3.65
N VAL A 53 -11.09 11.25 -4.05
CA VAL A 53 -9.89 11.19 -3.19
C VAL A 53 -10.01 12.24 -2.08
N MET A 54 -10.32 13.47 -2.46
CA MET A 54 -10.50 14.59 -1.51
C MET A 54 -11.62 14.33 -0.50
N ASP A 55 -12.73 13.75 -0.95
CA ASP A 55 -13.87 13.39 -0.08
C ASP A 55 -13.51 12.23 0.87
N THR A 56 -12.53 11.40 0.52
CA THR A 56 -12.12 10.24 1.33
C THR A 56 -11.18 10.60 2.48
N ILE A 57 -10.24 11.51 2.26
CA ILE A 57 -9.19 11.89 3.24
C ILE A 57 -9.76 12.26 4.62
N PRO A 58 -10.85 13.04 4.76
CA PRO A 58 -11.42 13.34 6.08
C PRO A 58 -11.76 12.09 6.90
N HIS A 59 -12.08 10.97 6.26
CA HIS A 59 -12.44 9.72 6.94
C HIS A 59 -11.23 8.96 7.51
N PHE A 60 -10.00 9.32 7.12
CA PHE A 60 -8.76 8.68 7.60
C PHE A 60 -8.61 8.69 9.12
N ARG A 61 -9.19 9.68 9.81
CA ARG A 61 -9.25 9.73 11.29
C ARG A 61 -9.91 8.52 11.96
N ARG A 62 -10.62 7.69 11.19
CA ARG A 62 -11.34 6.48 11.68
C ARG A 62 -10.54 5.19 11.45
N PHE A 63 -9.39 5.28 10.78
CA PHE A 63 -8.60 4.14 10.34
C PHE A 63 -7.15 4.27 10.78
N GLU A 64 -6.44 3.15 10.82
CA GLU A 64 -4.98 3.17 10.95
C GLU A 64 -4.40 3.28 9.55
N VAL A 65 -3.96 4.49 9.19
CA VAL A 65 -3.47 4.80 7.83
C VAL A 65 -1.97 4.57 7.75
N TYR A 66 -1.57 3.85 6.72
CA TYR A 66 -0.20 3.52 6.38
C TYR A 66 0.18 4.10 5.02
N TYR A 67 1.46 4.43 4.86
CA TYR A 67 2.07 4.82 3.60
C TYR A 67 3.34 3.99 3.35
N SER A 68 3.77 3.92 2.10
CA SER A 68 5.08 3.38 1.70
C SER A 68 5.92 4.49 1.07
N GLU A 69 7.24 4.42 1.23
CA GLU A 69 8.19 5.30 0.53
C GLU A 69 8.04 5.19 -1.00
N LEU A 70 7.55 4.06 -1.52
CA LEU A 70 7.26 3.91 -2.95
C LEU A 70 6.14 4.85 -3.42
N SER A 71 5.09 5.03 -2.62
CA SER A 71 4.01 5.95 -2.95
C SER A 71 4.48 7.42 -2.93
N ILE A 72 5.44 7.74 -2.06
CA ILE A 72 6.13 9.05 -2.08
C ILE A 72 6.97 9.18 -3.35
N LEU A 73 7.76 8.16 -3.72
CA LEU A 73 8.56 8.16 -4.94
C LEU A 73 7.71 8.38 -6.21
N GLU A 74 6.58 7.68 -6.31
CA GLU A 74 5.63 7.87 -7.40
C GLU A 74 5.03 9.28 -7.42
N ALA A 75 4.66 9.79 -6.24
CA ALA A 75 4.20 11.18 -6.11
C ALA A 75 5.28 12.16 -6.59
N MET A 76 6.56 11.91 -6.24
CA MET A 76 7.68 12.73 -6.67
C MET A 76 7.88 12.70 -8.18
N TRP A 77 7.67 11.58 -8.87
CA TRP A 77 7.69 11.56 -10.34
C TRP A 77 6.58 12.42 -10.97
N LYS A 78 5.42 12.54 -10.32
CA LYS A 78 4.38 13.48 -10.75
C LYS A 78 4.83 14.92 -10.48
N ILE A 79 5.37 15.21 -9.30
CA ILE A 79 5.93 16.53 -8.92
C ILE A 79 6.98 17.01 -9.92
N LEU A 80 7.91 16.15 -10.35
CA LEU A 80 8.93 16.52 -11.33
C LEU A 80 8.36 17.04 -12.67
N LYS A 81 7.13 16.63 -13.03
CA LYS A 81 6.47 17.02 -14.27
C LYS A 81 5.65 18.31 -14.13
N VAL A 82 5.12 18.61 -12.95
CA VAL A 82 4.09 19.64 -12.76
C VAL A 82 4.53 20.81 -11.87
N THR A 83 5.54 20.60 -11.02
CA THR A 83 5.90 21.56 -9.97
C THR A 83 6.90 22.59 -10.47
N ARG A 84 6.67 23.85 -10.05
CA ARG A 84 7.59 24.96 -10.25
C ARG A 84 8.50 25.14 -9.02
N PRO A 85 9.72 25.69 -9.17
CA PRO A 85 10.66 25.86 -8.06
C PRO A 85 10.08 26.56 -6.82
N GLU A 86 9.21 27.55 -7.00
CA GLU A 86 8.56 28.29 -5.91
C GLU A 86 7.61 27.44 -5.05
N ASN A 87 7.17 26.27 -5.54
CA ASN A 87 6.27 25.37 -4.82
C ASN A 87 7.02 24.24 -4.09
N LEU A 88 8.35 24.15 -4.18
CA LEU A 88 9.12 23.07 -3.53
C LEU A 88 9.00 23.10 -2.00
N SER A 89 8.82 24.28 -1.39
CA SER A 89 8.54 24.39 0.05
C SER A 89 7.22 23.73 0.44
N LYS A 90 6.18 23.83 -0.40
CA LYS A 90 4.89 23.14 -0.18
C LYS A 90 5.04 21.63 -0.30
N VAL A 91 5.82 21.15 -1.28
CA VAL A 91 6.11 19.72 -1.42
C VAL A 91 6.81 19.19 -0.19
N MET A 92 7.82 19.90 0.33
CA MET A 92 8.53 19.52 1.55
C MET A 92 7.59 19.43 2.76
N MET A 93 6.78 20.47 3.01
CA MET A 93 5.78 20.45 4.08
C MET A 93 4.77 19.31 3.92
N GLY A 94 4.40 18.99 2.68
CA GLY A 94 3.51 17.88 2.36
C GLY A 94 4.10 16.52 2.74
N ILE A 95 5.37 16.27 2.39
CA ILE A 95 6.09 15.05 2.78
C ILE A 95 6.19 14.95 4.31
N GLU A 96 6.57 16.04 4.98
CA GLU A 96 6.65 16.09 6.44
C GLU A 96 5.29 15.79 7.09
N SER A 97 4.20 16.33 6.54
CA SER A 97 2.84 16.06 7.00
C SER A 97 2.46 14.59 6.84
N VAL A 98 2.85 13.95 5.73
CA VAL A 98 2.61 12.50 5.52
C VAL A 98 3.36 11.68 6.55
N HIS A 99 4.65 11.95 6.77
CA HIS A 99 5.48 11.27 7.75
C HIS A 99 4.95 11.43 9.18
N ALA A 100 4.40 12.60 9.52
CA ALA A 100 3.85 12.88 10.84
C ALA A 100 2.46 12.26 11.05
N SER A 101 1.65 12.15 9.99
CA SER A 101 0.23 11.77 10.10
C SER A 101 -0.02 10.28 9.90
N TYR A 102 0.78 9.60 9.07
CA TYR A 102 0.56 8.21 8.67
C TYR A 102 1.71 7.31 9.11
N LYS A 103 1.42 6.01 9.22
CA LYS A 103 2.42 5.02 9.65
C LYS A 103 3.24 4.54 8.45
N HIS A 104 4.56 4.62 8.56
CA HIS A 104 5.44 4.01 7.55
C HIS A 104 5.29 2.48 7.53
N LEU A 105 5.11 1.90 6.36
CA LEU A 105 4.99 0.46 6.15
C LEU A 105 6.22 -0.07 5.38
N PRO A 106 7.15 -0.77 6.04
CA PRO A 106 8.27 -1.39 5.35
C PRO A 106 7.80 -2.54 4.46
N ILE A 107 8.51 -2.74 3.34
CA ILE A 107 8.19 -3.78 2.36
C ILE A 107 8.80 -5.11 2.80
N PRO A 108 7.99 -6.14 3.06
CA PRO A 108 8.50 -7.45 3.43
C PRO A 108 9.07 -8.17 2.19
N SER A 109 10.04 -9.06 2.39
CA SER A 109 10.79 -9.68 1.28
C SER A 109 9.92 -10.54 0.35
N ASP A 110 8.88 -11.17 0.89
CA ASP A 110 7.91 -11.98 0.13
C ASP A 110 7.01 -11.13 -0.78
N ALA A 111 6.74 -9.87 -0.43
CA ALA A 111 5.99 -8.95 -1.28
C ALA A 111 6.70 -8.71 -2.64
N PHE A 112 8.03 -8.70 -2.68
CA PHE A 112 8.78 -8.60 -3.95
C PHE A 112 8.51 -9.80 -4.87
N ILE A 113 8.52 -11.01 -4.31
CA ILE A 113 8.26 -12.23 -5.09
C ILE A 113 6.82 -12.21 -5.60
N ARG A 114 5.88 -11.83 -4.74
CA ARG A 114 4.47 -11.74 -5.12
C ARG A 114 4.22 -10.67 -6.20
N ALA A 115 4.90 -9.53 -6.13
CA ALA A 115 4.81 -8.50 -7.15
C ALA A 115 5.28 -9.00 -8.53
N VAL A 116 6.34 -9.81 -8.58
CA VAL A 116 6.82 -10.46 -9.81
C VAL A 116 5.77 -11.42 -10.37
N GLU A 117 5.06 -12.16 -9.51
CA GLU A 117 3.98 -13.05 -9.94
C GLU A 117 2.82 -12.28 -10.58
N LEU A 118 2.36 -11.20 -9.93
CA LEU A 118 1.31 -10.33 -10.49
C LEU A 118 1.75 -9.68 -11.82
N TYR A 119 3.02 -9.26 -11.90
CA TYR A 119 3.59 -8.75 -13.14
C TYR A 119 3.50 -9.78 -14.27
N LYS A 120 3.89 -11.02 -14.00
CA LYS A 120 3.81 -12.13 -14.98
C LYS A 120 2.37 -12.52 -15.31
N LYS A 121 1.40 -12.25 -14.43
CA LYS A 121 -0.04 -12.45 -14.69
C LYS A 121 -0.66 -11.37 -15.58
N GLY A 122 0.06 -10.25 -15.83
CA GLY A 122 -0.31 -9.30 -16.88
C GLY A 122 -0.40 -7.83 -16.46
N HIS A 123 -0.13 -7.46 -15.20
CA HIS A 123 -0.06 -6.05 -14.82
C HIS A 123 1.37 -5.52 -14.92
N SER A 124 1.63 -4.63 -15.88
CA SER A 124 2.99 -4.17 -16.18
C SER A 124 3.54 -3.13 -15.20
N ASP A 125 2.72 -2.53 -14.33
CA ASP A 125 3.25 -1.67 -13.27
C ASP A 125 3.71 -2.51 -12.08
N TYR A 126 5.02 -2.57 -11.89
CA TYR A 126 5.63 -3.32 -10.80
C TYR A 126 5.45 -2.63 -9.44
N ILE A 127 5.37 -1.30 -9.40
CA ILE A 127 5.23 -0.56 -8.14
C ILE A 127 3.83 -0.77 -7.57
N ASP A 128 2.79 -0.69 -8.39
CA ASP A 128 1.42 -1.02 -7.97
C ASP A 128 1.33 -2.45 -7.43
N ASN A 129 1.92 -3.40 -8.17
CA ASN A 129 1.99 -4.80 -7.76
C ASN A 129 2.72 -4.97 -6.41
N LEU A 130 3.78 -4.19 -6.18
CA LEU A 130 4.55 -4.24 -4.94
C LEU A 130 3.81 -3.59 -3.77
N LEU A 131 3.14 -2.47 -3.98
CA LEU A 131 2.29 -1.83 -2.96
C LEU A 131 1.15 -2.75 -2.54
N TYR A 132 0.43 -3.32 -3.52
CA TYR A 132 -0.63 -4.28 -3.24
C TYR A 132 -0.12 -5.52 -2.50
N SER A 133 0.98 -6.11 -2.97
CA SER A 133 1.61 -7.27 -2.32
C SER A 133 2.07 -6.95 -0.90
N THR A 134 2.54 -5.72 -0.66
CA THR A 134 2.93 -5.24 0.68
C THR A 134 1.73 -5.14 1.62
N ALA A 135 0.60 -4.61 1.13
CA ALA A 135 -0.65 -4.58 1.89
C ALA A 135 -1.14 -6.00 2.21
N GLN A 136 -1.13 -6.90 1.22
CA GLN A 136 -1.50 -8.30 1.38
C GLN A 136 -0.64 -9.00 2.43
N ALA A 137 0.68 -8.91 2.33
CA ALA A 137 1.62 -9.57 3.25
C ALA A 137 1.45 -9.10 4.71
N ASN A 138 1.01 -7.86 4.92
CA ASN A 138 0.76 -7.29 6.25
C ASN A 138 -0.71 -7.39 6.70
N ASN A 139 -1.59 -8.01 5.90
CA ASN A 139 -3.04 -8.09 6.13
C ASN A 139 -3.72 -6.71 6.29
N LEU A 140 -3.31 -5.75 5.46
CA LEU A 140 -3.93 -4.42 5.33
C LEU A 140 -4.89 -4.43 4.15
N LYS A 141 -5.81 -3.46 4.14
CA LYS A 141 -6.50 -3.06 2.91
C LYS A 141 -5.62 -2.11 2.10
N PHE A 142 -5.63 -2.22 0.78
CA PHE A 142 -5.00 -1.31 -0.16
C PHE A 142 -6.06 -0.38 -0.75
N LEU A 143 -5.98 0.91 -0.42
CA LEU A 143 -6.91 1.93 -0.89
C LEU A 143 -6.38 2.58 -2.16
N THR A 144 -7.07 2.33 -3.27
CA THR A 144 -6.76 2.90 -4.59
C THR A 144 -8.03 3.34 -5.31
N ILE A 145 -7.85 4.21 -6.30
CA ILE A 145 -8.88 4.64 -7.26
C ILE A 145 -8.62 4.11 -8.68
N ASP A 146 -7.53 3.38 -8.90
CA ASP A 146 -7.20 2.85 -10.21
C ASP A 146 -8.14 1.70 -10.57
N GLN A 147 -9.17 2.02 -11.35
CA GLN A 147 -10.16 1.04 -11.79
C GLN A 147 -9.55 -0.05 -12.68
N SER A 148 -8.54 0.27 -13.48
CA SER A 148 -7.88 -0.71 -14.35
C SER A 148 -7.11 -1.75 -13.54
N TYR A 149 -6.49 -1.31 -12.44
CA TYR A 149 -5.79 -2.18 -11.50
C TYR A 149 -6.75 -3.05 -10.69
N ILE A 150 -7.84 -2.47 -10.21
CA ILE A 150 -8.91 -3.19 -9.51
C ILE A 150 -9.46 -4.31 -10.39
N GLU A 151 -9.82 -4.00 -11.64
CA GLU A 151 -10.32 -5.00 -12.59
C GLU A 151 -9.29 -6.08 -12.92
N PHE A 152 -8.00 -5.73 -13.00
CA PHE A 152 -6.93 -6.71 -13.17
C PHE A 152 -6.89 -7.72 -12.01
N LEU A 153 -6.97 -7.23 -10.77
CA LEU A 153 -6.97 -8.10 -9.58
C LEU A 153 -8.24 -8.94 -9.52
N GLU A 154 -9.41 -8.38 -9.85
CA GLU A 154 -10.68 -9.11 -9.91
C GLU A 154 -10.63 -10.26 -10.92
N ARG A 155 -10.17 -10.00 -12.15
CA ARG A 155 -10.03 -11.04 -13.19
C ARG A 155 -9.11 -12.19 -12.77
N ASN A 156 -8.16 -11.92 -11.87
CA ASN A 156 -7.24 -12.91 -11.34
C ASN A 156 -7.68 -13.52 -9.99
N SER A 157 -8.86 -13.15 -9.47
CA SER A 157 -9.33 -13.53 -8.12
C SER A 157 -8.38 -13.11 -6.99
N GLU A 158 -7.71 -11.98 -7.18
CA GLU A 158 -6.68 -11.44 -6.28
C GLU A 158 -7.16 -10.17 -5.56
N ASN A 159 -8.42 -9.73 -5.66
CA ASN A 159 -8.89 -8.44 -5.13
C ASN A 159 -9.19 -8.42 -3.61
N GLY A 160 -8.89 -9.48 -2.86
CA GLY A 160 -9.29 -9.64 -1.46
C GLY A 160 -8.79 -8.55 -0.49
N HIS A 161 -7.70 -7.86 -0.83
CA HIS A 161 -7.15 -6.76 -0.03
C HIS A 161 -7.51 -5.38 -0.56
N ILE A 162 -8.23 -5.26 -1.67
CA ILE A 162 -8.65 -3.95 -2.18
C ILE A 162 -9.74 -3.33 -1.30
N ILE A 163 -9.71 -2.00 -1.20
CA ILE A 163 -10.82 -1.17 -0.75
C ILE A 163 -10.86 0.11 -1.61
N THR A 164 -12.06 0.57 -1.96
CA THR A 164 -12.27 1.80 -2.73
C THR A 164 -12.76 2.96 -1.84
N PRO A 165 -12.68 4.23 -2.28
CA PRO A 165 -13.37 5.35 -1.65
C PRO A 165 -14.84 5.10 -1.30
N LYS A 166 -15.57 4.43 -2.19
CA LYS A 166 -17.01 4.14 -1.99
C LYS A 166 -17.23 3.12 -0.88
N GLU A 167 -16.31 2.19 -0.69
CA GLU A 167 -16.40 1.18 0.36
C GLU A 167 -15.93 1.74 1.70
N ILE A 168 -14.81 2.45 1.71
CA ILE A 168 -14.23 3.00 2.96
C ILE A 168 -15.17 4.00 3.64
N THR A 169 -15.96 4.75 2.85
CA THR A 169 -17.00 5.66 3.36
C THR A 169 -18.21 4.95 3.96
N ARG A 170 -18.50 3.71 3.55
CA ARG A 170 -19.61 2.87 4.04
C ARG A 170 -19.26 1.99 5.25
N VAL A 171 -17.98 1.79 5.53
CA VAL A 171 -17.50 1.04 6.72
C VAL A 171 -17.67 1.85 8.02
N ILE A 172 -18.18 3.08 7.89
CA ILE A 172 -18.50 4.05 8.94
C ILE A 172 -19.96 3.87 9.34
#